data_AF-A0A519KEX9-F1
#
_entry.id   AF-A0A519KEX9-F1
#
_cell.length_a   1.000
_cell.length_b   1.000
_cell.length_c   1.000
_cell.angle_alpha   90.00
_cell.angle_beta   90.00
_cell.angle_gamma   90.00
#
_symmetry.space_group_name_H-M   'P 1'
#
loop_
_entity.id
_entity.type
_entity.pdbx_description
1 polymer ?
#
loop_
_entity_poly.entity_id
_entity_poly.type
_entity_poly.pdbx_seq_one_letter_code
_entity_poly.pdbx_strand_id
1 'polypeptide(L)'
;MKNFTKTILSIIAFVTAIVGYGQNITSVLIESWETGAWAQSAQSLYTYDGSGHPTSITTQSWNTGTLAWDNTARIVYVNNPDGTAATATTQTWTTDWTDAQRTTFTYTAFAEVQTSTSEIWTGTEWFPMSKTTNSYDAGQWLVNELNQSWDFLGSAWANSTQTSYTNNASGFVTQSTTQDWLAGTSSWVNSLRDTYTYNGANHVTSSLEETWTGSSWVNSQLDTNTYDASGYLINALSQEWNTAGSNWTNSLQQMFTNNAQGKPVQVISQSWNGTAWENVSRITFTYAPLSVTNHNRNLLSVAPNPASENIVIRRGNLDEQTFYTIIDLSGRSITKGSLNAEETNVDINSLAPGYYLIQVGSTTLKLIKK
;
A
#
# COMPACT_ATOMS: atom_id res chain seq x y z
N MET A 1 -28.38 -11.25 22.67
CA MET A 1 -27.67 -10.05 22.18
C MET A 1 -26.89 -10.48 20.96
N LYS A 2 -27.45 -10.21 19.78
CA LYS A 2 -26.97 -10.72 18.49
C LYS A 2 -25.74 -9.93 18.05
N ASN A 3 -24.77 -10.66 17.51
CA ASN A 3 -23.51 -10.21 16.94
C ASN A 3 -23.69 -9.02 15.99
N PHE A 4 -23.31 -7.82 16.43
CA PHE A 4 -23.07 -6.65 15.57
C PHE A 4 -21.57 -6.48 15.25
N THR A 5 -20.72 -7.39 15.72
CA THR A 5 -19.26 -7.27 15.64
C THR A 5 -18.65 -7.85 14.35
N LYS A 6 -19.45 -8.40 13.43
CA LYS A 6 -18.94 -9.02 12.18
C LYS A 6 -19.09 -8.16 10.93
N THR A 7 -19.83 -7.04 10.98
CA THR A 7 -20.14 -6.23 9.78
C THR A 7 -19.28 -4.95 9.65
N ILE A 8 -18.41 -4.67 10.62
CA ILE A 8 -17.49 -3.51 10.54
C ILE A 8 -16.12 -3.90 9.93
N LEU A 9 -15.77 -5.19 9.89
CA LEU A 9 -14.45 -5.62 9.42
C LEU A 9 -14.35 -5.96 7.91
N SER A 10 -15.45 -6.19 7.20
CA SER A 10 -15.36 -6.68 5.81
C SER A 10 -15.16 -5.58 4.75
N ILE A 11 -15.17 -4.30 5.11
CA ILE A 11 -14.79 -3.20 4.20
C ILE A 11 -13.66 -2.32 4.74
N ILE A 12 -12.88 -2.85 5.71
CA ILE A 12 -11.64 -2.24 6.22
C ILE A 12 -10.41 -3.13 5.92
N ALA A 13 -10.55 -4.14 5.05
CA ALA A 13 -9.40 -4.86 4.49
C ALA A 13 -8.61 -4.05 3.45
N PHE A 14 -9.09 -2.85 3.08
CA PHE A 14 -8.51 -2.04 1.99
C PHE A 14 -7.42 -1.03 2.41
N VAL A 15 -6.91 -1.10 3.65
CA VAL A 15 -5.92 -0.11 4.14
C VAL A 15 -4.52 -0.71 4.39
N THR A 16 -4.33 -2.03 4.24
CA THR A 16 -3.01 -2.68 4.38
C THR A 16 -2.40 -3.21 3.08
N ALA A 17 -2.97 -2.90 1.91
CA ALA A 17 -2.38 -3.28 0.61
C ALA A 17 -2.35 -2.16 -0.44
N ILE A 18 -2.35 -0.88 -0.05
CA ILE A 18 -1.97 0.20 -0.98
C ILE A 18 -0.46 0.39 -0.91
N VAL A 19 0.28 -0.60 -1.38
CA VAL A 19 1.64 -0.41 -1.91
C VAL A 19 1.57 -0.62 -3.42
N GLY A 20 0.56 -0.02 -4.05
CA GLY A 20 0.46 0.13 -5.49
C GLY A 20 1.04 1.48 -5.87
N TYR A 21 2.08 1.47 -6.72
CA TYR A 21 2.73 2.63 -7.32
C TYR A 21 1.83 3.87 -7.42
N GLY A 22 2.04 4.82 -6.50
CA GLY A 22 1.28 6.06 -6.39
C GLY A 22 1.47 6.66 -4.99
N GLN A 23 1.26 7.97 -4.85
CA GLN A 23 1.50 8.73 -3.60
C GLN A 23 1.27 7.91 -2.32
N ASN A 24 2.30 7.84 -1.48
CA ASN A 24 2.26 7.13 -0.20
C ASN A 24 1.24 7.79 0.73
N ILE A 25 0.43 6.99 1.42
CA ILE A 25 -0.45 7.50 2.48
C ILE A 25 0.45 7.90 3.65
N THR A 26 0.30 9.11 4.19
CA THR A 26 1.06 9.53 5.38
C THR A 26 0.23 9.38 6.65
N SER A 27 -1.09 9.58 6.54
CA SER A 27 -2.01 9.36 7.66
C SER A 27 -3.41 9.00 7.20
N VAL A 28 -4.10 8.28 8.07
CA VAL A 28 -5.54 7.99 7.98
C VAL A 28 -6.17 8.47 9.28
N LEU A 29 -7.21 9.30 9.18
CA LEU A 29 -8.03 9.72 10.32
C LEU A 29 -9.39 9.04 10.21
N ILE A 30 -9.83 8.41 11.30
CA ILE A 30 -11.14 7.80 11.45
C ILE A 30 -11.93 8.59 12.48
N GLU A 31 -13.11 9.02 12.07
CA GLU A 31 -14.09 9.69 12.91
C GLU A 31 -15.38 8.85 12.96
N SER A 32 -15.98 8.78 14.14
CA SER A 32 -17.27 8.14 14.37
C SER A 32 -18.37 9.19 14.40
N TRP A 33 -19.59 8.81 13.99
CA TRP A 33 -20.74 9.68 14.14
C TRP A 33 -21.33 9.58 15.54
N GLU A 34 -21.28 10.66 16.30
CA GLU A 34 -21.75 10.72 17.68
C GLU A 34 -22.66 11.94 17.86
N THR A 35 -23.92 11.71 18.28
CA THR A 35 -24.87 12.77 18.66
C THR A 35 -25.07 13.87 17.58
N GLY A 36 -24.98 13.50 16.30
CA GLY A 36 -25.20 14.45 15.19
C GLY A 36 -23.94 15.19 14.72
N ALA A 37 -22.75 14.79 15.19
CA ALA A 37 -21.48 15.33 14.75
C ALA A 37 -20.43 14.22 14.55
N TRP A 38 -19.38 14.52 13.78
CA TRP A 38 -18.21 13.65 13.65
C TRP A 38 -17.28 13.86 14.84
N ALA A 39 -16.93 12.77 15.53
CA ALA A 39 -16.00 12.75 16.64
C ALA A 39 -14.76 11.91 16.29
N GLN A 40 -13.58 12.35 16.70
CA GLN A 40 -12.34 11.60 16.48
C GLN A 40 -12.40 10.24 17.18
N SER A 41 -11.95 9.20 16.50
CA SER A 41 -11.97 7.83 17.03
C SER A 41 -10.60 7.19 16.99
N ALA A 42 -9.97 7.14 15.81
CA ALA A 42 -8.67 6.52 15.62
C ALA A 42 -7.87 7.26 14.55
N GLN A 43 -6.55 7.15 14.60
CA GLN A 43 -5.70 7.53 13.48
C GLN A 43 -4.59 6.52 13.26
N SER A 44 -4.13 6.41 12.02
CA SER A 44 -2.97 5.62 11.64
C SER A 44 -1.94 6.51 10.96
N LEU A 45 -0.67 6.36 11.35
CA LEU A 45 0.47 7.13 10.86
C LEU A 45 1.46 6.19 10.17
N TYR A 46 1.88 6.55 8.97
CA TYR A 46 2.67 5.69 8.10
C TYR A 46 4.09 6.26 7.95
N THR A 47 5.08 5.38 8.05
CA THR A 47 6.48 5.71 7.75
C THR A 47 7.02 4.83 6.64
N TYR A 48 8.00 5.35 5.92
CA TYR A 48 8.60 4.71 4.77
C TYR A 48 10.13 4.83 4.83
N ASP A 49 10.83 3.93 4.16
CA ASP A 49 12.27 4.08 3.91
C ASP A 49 12.56 5.06 2.77
N GLY A 50 13.85 5.30 2.47
CA GLY A 50 14.27 6.23 1.41
C GLY A 50 13.85 5.81 -0.01
N SER A 51 13.46 4.55 -0.21
CA SER A 51 12.96 4.01 -1.47
C SER A 51 11.43 4.01 -1.53
N GLY A 52 10.75 4.43 -0.45
CA GLY A 52 9.31 4.55 -0.37
C GLY A 52 8.59 3.28 0.05
N HIS A 53 9.29 2.26 0.56
CA HIS A 53 8.67 1.04 1.09
C HIS A 53 8.23 1.26 2.54
N PRO A 54 7.06 0.74 2.95
CA PRO A 54 6.54 0.96 4.29
C PRO A 54 7.48 0.37 5.35
N THR A 55 7.74 1.13 6.41
CA THR A 55 8.59 0.70 7.55
C THR A 55 7.78 0.53 8.83
N SER A 56 6.74 1.36 9.03
CA SER A 56 5.80 1.16 10.12
C SER A 56 4.44 1.78 9.86
N ILE A 57 3.44 1.26 10.56
CA ILE A 57 2.12 1.86 10.71
C ILE A 57 1.82 1.92 12.19
N THR A 58 1.68 3.12 12.76
CA THR A 58 1.29 3.30 14.17
C THR A 58 -0.16 3.70 14.25
N THR A 59 -0.95 2.96 14.99
CA THR A 59 -2.37 3.23 15.27
C THR A 59 -2.51 3.83 16.66
N GLN A 60 -3.36 4.85 16.75
CA GLN A 60 -3.67 5.57 17.98
C GLN A 60 -5.19 5.70 18.11
N SER A 61 -5.70 5.66 19.34
CA SER A 61 -7.11 5.94 19.64
C SER A 61 -7.26 7.30 20.30
N TRP A 62 -8.35 8.00 20.00
CA TRP A 62 -8.66 9.27 20.62
C TRP A 62 -9.17 9.04 22.05
N ASN A 63 -8.51 9.66 23.02
CA ASN A 63 -8.93 9.63 24.41
C ASN A 63 -9.74 10.89 24.73
N THR A 64 -11.05 10.74 24.90
CA THR A 64 -11.95 11.87 25.16
C THR A 64 -11.75 12.50 26.55
N GLY A 65 -11.16 11.77 27.49
CA GLY A 65 -10.87 12.27 28.84
C GLY A 65 -9.64 13.17 28.89
N THR A 66 -8.60 12.85 28.10
CA THR A 66 -7.35 13.63 28.04
C THR A 66 -7.29 14.58 26.83
N LEU A 67 -8.19 14.42 25.86
CA LEU A 67 -8.19 15.12 24.58
C LEU A 67 -6.87 14.94 23.82
N ALA A 68 -6.35 13.71 23.84
CA ALA A 68 -5.09 13.34 23.20
C ALA A 68 -5.18 11.99 22.50
N TRP A 69 -4.24 11.74 21.59
CA TRP A 69 -4.07 10.45 20.92
C TRP A 69 -3.21 9.52 21.78
N ASP A 70 -3.76 8.37 22.14
CA ASP A 70 -3.04 7.33 22.86
C ASP A 70 -2.62 6.21 21.89
N ASN A 71 -1.37 5.75 22.00
CA ASN A 71 -0.90 4.61 21.22
C ASN A 71 -1.69 3.34 21.55
N THR A 72 -1.99 2.53 20.53
CA THR A 72 -2.70 1.26 20.71
C THR A 72 -1.90 0.09 20.14
N ALA A 73 -1.53 0.18 18.88
CA ALA A 73 -0.79 -0.85 18.16
C ALA A 73 0.15 -0.22 17.14
N ARG A 74 1.22 -0.93 16.78
CA ARG A 74 2.00 -0.61 15.58
C ARG A 74 2.38 -1.87 14.84
N ILE A 75 2.47 -1.77 13.52
CA ILE A 75 3.05 -2.80 12.66
C ILE A 75 4.42 -2.28 12.23
N VAL A 76 5.46 -3.09 12.39
CA VAL A 76 6.82 -2.79 11.95
C VAL A 76 7.19 -3.78 10.84
N TYR A 77 7.70 -3.25 9.73
CA TYR A 77 8.08 -4.05 8.56
C TYR A 77 9.58 -4.17 8.46
N VAL A 78 10.03 -5.38 8.09
CA VAL A 78 11.36 -5.59 7.51
C VAL A 78 11.15 -5.95 6.05
N ASN A 79 11.68 -5.13 5.15
CA ASN A 79 11.50 -5.31 3.71
C ASN A 79 12.67 -6.07 3.10
N ASN A 80 12.37 -6.87 2.09
CA ASN A 80 13.34 -7.44 1.17
C ASN A 80 13.94 -6.33 0.28
N PRO A 81 15.10 -6.58 -0.38
CA PRO A 81 15.71 -5.60 -1.28
C PRO A 81 14.83 -5.16 -2.47
N ASP A 82 13.85 -5.97 -2.85
CA ASP A 82 12.88 -5.66 -3.90
C ASP A 82 11.67 -4.83 -3.41
N GLY A 83 11.63 -4.52 -2.11
CA GLY A 83 10.57 -3.74 -1.48
C GLY A 83 9.38 -4.54 -0.96
N THR A 84 9.34 -5.85 -1.19
CA THR A 84 8.32 -6.73 -0.59
C THR A 84 8.56 -6.89 0.92
N ALA A 85 7.51 -7.11 1.70
CA ALA A 85 7.67 -7.30 3.15
C ALA A 85 8.23 -8.71 3.44
N ALA A 86 9.41 -8.80 4.05
CA ALA A 86 9.94 -10.08 4.55
C ALA A 86 9.19 -10.50 5.82
N THR A 87 9.02 -9.53 6.73
CA THR A 87 8.24 -9.72 7.97
C THR A 87 7.38 -8.50 8.28
N ALA A 88 6.26 -8.74 8.95
CA ALA A 88 5.44 -7.72 9.58
C ALA A 88 5.20 -8.12 11.04
N THR A 89 5.67 -7.30 11.98
CA THR A 89 5.53 -7.53 13.42
C THR A 89 4.54 -6.53 14.01
N THR A 90 3.42 -7.04 14.53
CA THR A 90 2.47 -6.26 15.32
C THR A 90 2.92 -6.20 16.76
N GLN A 91 2.99 -4.98 17.29
CA GLN A 91 3.27 -4.67 18.68
C GLN A 91 2.08 -3.93 19.27
N THR A 92 1.78 -4.17 20.54
CA THR A 92 0.71 -3.49 21.28
C THR A 92 1.31 -2.55 22.32
N TRP A 93 0.57 -1.50 22.65
CA TRP A 93 1.00 -0.49 23.61
C TRP A 93 0.23 -0.62 24.93
N THR A 94 0.97 -0.58 26.03
CA THR A 94 0.43 -0.38 27.38
C THR A 94 1.22 0.74 28.07
N THR A 95 2.41 0.42 28.57
CA THR A 95 3.42 1.39 29.02
C THR A 95 4.63 1.42 28.10
N ASP A 96 4.83 0.36 27.32
CA ASP A 96 5.84 0.24 26.27
C ASP A 96 5.30 -0.68 25.13
N TRP A 97 5.99 -0.69 23.99
CA TRP A 97 5.68 -1.56 22.87
C TRP A 97 6.09 -3.01 23.18
N THR A 98 5.12 -3.92 23.12
CA THR A 98 5.37 -5.35 23.30
C THR A 98 4.92 -6.11 22.06
N ASP A 99 5.74 -7.06 21.61
CA ASP A 99 5.42 -7.98 20.51
C ASP A 99 4.11 -8.73 20.80
N ALA A 100 3.28 -8.90 19.77
CA ALA A 100 2.01 -9.62 19.87
C ALA A 100 1.87 -10.68 18.78
N GLN A 101 2.13 -10.32 17.53
CA GLN A 101 2.05 -11.22 16.39
C GLN A 101 3.14 -10.88 15.37
N ARG A 102 3.70 -11.90 14.72
CA ARG A 102 4.62 -11.73 13.59
C ARG A 102 4.14 -12.57 12.42
N THR A 103 4.16 -11.97 11.23
CA THR A 103 3.93 -12.70 9.99
C THR A 103 5.20 -12.66 9.15
N THR A 104 5.62 -13.83 8.67
CA THR A 104 6.76 -14.00 7.75
C THR A 104 6.24 -14.40 6.38
N PHE A 105 6.76 -13.77 5.34
CA PHE A 105 6.33 -13.99 3.96
C PHE A 105 7.43 -14.67 3.15
N THR A 106 7.02 -15.56 2.25
CA THR A 106 7.86 -16.04 1.14
C THR A 106 7.16 -15.75 -0.17
N TYR A 107 7.95 -15.70 -1.25
CA TYR A 107 7.49 -15.20 -2.53
C TYR A 107 7.88 -16.14 -3.66
N THR A 108 7.07 -16.14 -4.72
CA THR A 108 7.45 -16.72 -6.02
C THR A 108 8.58 -15.91 -6.65
N ALA A 109 9.17 -16.41 -7.72
CA ALA A 109 10.17 -15.67 -8.49
C ALA A 109 9.62 -14.36 -9.13
N PHE A 110 8.30 -14.18 -9.15
CA PHE A 110 7.60 -13.00 -9.66
C PHE A 110 7.16 -12.04 -8.54
N ALA A 111 7.68 -12.22 -7.32
CA ALA A 111 7.35 -11.41 -6.14
C ALA A 111 5.87 -11.50 -5.69
N GLU A 112 5.18 -12.59 -6.02
CA GLU A 112 3.85 -12.89 -5.51
C GLU A 112 3.96 -13.68 -4.22
N VAL A 113 3.11 -13.41 -3.23
CA VAL A 113 3.16 -14.10 -1.93
C VAL A 113 2.88 -15.59 -2.13
N GLN A 114 3.87 -16.44 -1.87
CA GLN A 114 3.74 -17.88 -1.94
C GLN A 114 3.25 -18.46 -0.60
N THR A 115 3.79 -17.97 0.51
CA THR A 115 3.32 -18.35 1.85
C THR A 115 3.34 -17.17 2.81
N SER A 116 2.37 -17.11 3.71
CA SER A 116 2.44 -16.28 4.91
C SER A 116 2.26 -17.14 6.16
N THR A 117 3.23 -17.11 7.07
CA THR A 117 3.15 -17.83 8.35
C THR A 117 3.04 -16.82 9.47
N SER A 118 1.98 -16.92 10.28
CA SER A 118 1.76 -16.07 11.44
C SER A 118 2.07 -16.81 12.74
N GLU A 119 2.76 -16.12 13.63
CA GLU A 119 3.16 -16.57 14.95
C GLU A 119 2.69 -15.56 16.00
N ILE A 120 2.33 -16.04 17.18
CA ILE A 120 1.98 -15.22 18.34
C ILE A 120 3.14 -15.17 19.33
N TRP A 121 3.33 -14.03 19.97
CA TRP A 121 4.33 -13.87 21.01
C TRP A 121 3.77 -14.32 22.36
N THR A 122 4.49 -15.15 23.09
CA THR A 122 4.09 -15.65 24.43
C THR A 122 4.71 -14.86 25.58
N GLY A 123 5.51 -13.83 25.29
CA GLY A 123 6.34 -13.14 26.27
C GLY A 123 7.80 -13.60 26.25
N THR A 124 8.06 -14.84 25.81
CA THR A 124 9.41 -15.42 25.77
C THR A 124 9.79 -15.99 24.40
N GLU A 125 8.83 -16.47 23.63
CA GLU A 125 9.08 -17.07 22.32
C GLU A 125 7.90 -16.88 21.35
N TRP A 126 8.17 -17.13 20.08
CA TRP A 126 7.17 -17.10 19.01
C TRP A 126 6.56 -18.49 18.84
N PHE A 127 5.24 -18.59 18.88
CA PHE A 127 4.51 -19.83 18.63
C PHE A 127 3.72 -19.76 17.32
N PRO A 128 3.76 -20.79 16.47
CA PRO A 128 2.97 -20.83 15.25
C PRO A 128 1.47 -20.76 15.55
N MET A 129 0.74 -20.04 14.70
CA MET A 129 -0.70 -19.84 14.83
C MET A 129 -1.45 -20.23 13.56
N SER A 130 -1.05 -19.65 12.43
CA SER A 130 -1.67 -19.92 11.13
C SER A 130 -0.65 -19.89 10.00
N LYS A 131 -0.98 -20.57 8.92
CA LYS A 131 -0.20 -20.59 7.68
C LYS A 131 -1.14 -20.53 6.49
N THR A 132 -0.84 -19.65 5.55
CA THR A 132 -1.50 -19.57 4.25
C THR A 132 -0.50 -19.96 3.17
N THR A 133 -0.95 -20.78 2.21
CA THR A 133 -0.17 -21.18 1.04
C THR A 133 -0.96 -20.88 -0.22
N ASN A 134 -0.36 -20.10 -1.12
CA ASN A 134 -0.98 -19.68 -2.37
C ASN A 134 -0.41 -20.51 -3.53
N SER A 135 -1.29 -20.87 -4.47
CA SER A 135 -0.94 -21.53 -5.72
C SER A 135 -1.42 -20.70 -6.89
N TYR A 136 -0.58 -20.63 -7.93
CA TYR A 136 -0.79 -19.83 -9.11
C TYR A 136 -0.78 -20.70 -10.36
N ASP A 137 -1.53 -20.30 -11.39
CA ASP A 137 -1.46 -20.95 -12.70
C ASP A 137 -0.23 -20.51 -13.52
N ALA A 138 -0.12 -20.99 -14.76
CA ALA A 138 0.98 -20.63 -15.66
C ALA A 138 0.99 -19.13 -16.05
N GLY A 139 -0.15 -18.44 -15.92
CA GLY A 139 -0.29 -17.00 -16.10
C GLY A 139 0.02 -16.19 -14.84
N GLN A 140 0.42 -16.85 -13.75
CA GLN A 140 0.63 -16.27 -12.41
C GLN A 140 -0.64 -15.71 -11.78
N TRP A 141 -1.81 -16.23 -12.16
CA TRP A 141 -3.05 -15.86 -11.48
C TRP A 141 -3.31 -16.80 -10.32
N LEU A 142 -3.74 -16.24 -9.18
CA LEU A 142 -4.10 -17.01 -8.00
C LEU A 142 -5.22 -17.99 -8.38
N VAL A 143 -5.00 -19.28 -8.12
CA VAL A 143 -5.98 -20.35 -8.37
C VAL A 143 -6.39 -21.07 -7.10
N ASN A 144 -5.55 -21.05 -6.07
CA ASN A 144 -5.88 -21.63 -4.78
C ASN A 144 -5.17 -20.93 -3.62
N GLU A 145 -5.90 -20.79 -2.52
CA GLU A 145 -5.38 -20.43 -1.21
C GLU A 145 -5.73 -21.57 -0.24
N LEU A 146 -4.73 -22.08 0.48
CA LEU A 146 -4.90 -23.05 1.57
C LEU A 146 -4.54 -22.40 2.90
N ASN A 147 -5.49 -22.35 3.82
CA ASN A 147 -5.29 -21.89 5.18
C ASN A 147 -5.22 -23.08 6.15
N GLN A 148 -4.21 -23.04 7.01
CA GLN A 148 -3.95 -24.03 8.03
C GLN A 148 -3.81 -23.35 9.38
N SER A 149 -4.31 -23.99 10.43
CA SER A 149 -4.11 -23.58 11.83
C SER A 149 -3.11 -24.52 12.50
N TRP A 150 -2.31 -24.01 13.42
CA TRP A 150 -1.44 -24.86 14.21
C TRP A 150 -2.26 -25.68 15.21
N ASP A 151 -2.20 -27.01 15.11
CA ASP A 151 -2.74 -27.91 16.12
C ASP A 151 -1.71 -28.07 17.24
N PHE A 152 -1.98 -27.45 18.38
CA PHE A 152 -1.11 -27.50 19.55
C PHE A 152 -0.94 -28.91 20.13
N LEU A 153 -1.98 -29.75 20.05
CA LEU A 153 -1.92 -31.11 20.60
C LEU A 153 -1.13 -32.03 19.66
N GLY A 154 -1.37 -31.90 18.36
CA GLY A 154 -0.68 -32.66 17.32
C GLY A 154 0.73 -32.16 16.99
N SER A 155 1.09 -30.93 17.39
CA SER A 155 2.33 -30.25 17.00
C SER A 155 2.54 -30.23 15.48
N ALA A 156 1.47 -29.96 14.75
CA ALA A 156 1.44 -29.98 13.29
C ALA A 156 0.45 -28.96 12.72
N TRP A 157 0.65 -28.58 11.46
CA TRP A 157 -0.34 -27.78 10.73
C TRP A 157 -1.56 -28.63 10.37
N ALA A 158 -2.73 -28.19 10.81
CA ALA A 158 -4.01 -28.77 10.46
C ALA A 158 -4.72 -27.89 9.43
N ASN A 159 -5.32 -28.50 8.42
CA ASN A 159 -6.14 -27.79 7.44
C ASN A 159 -7.32 -27.08 8.12
N SER A 160 -7.61 -25.87 7.67
CA SER A 160 -8.72 -25.06 8.16
C SER A 160 -9.70 -24.75 7.03
N THR A 161 -9.27 -23.96 6.04
CA THR A 161 -10.08 -23.61 4.87
C THR A 161 -9.25 -23.72 3.60
N GLN A 162 -9.92 -23.93 2.47
CA GLN A 162 -9.31 -23.71 1.17
C GLN A 162 -10.25 -22.89 0.30
N THR A 163 -9.68 -21.99 -0.49
CA THR A 163 -10.42 -21.19 -1.47
C THR A 163 -9.87 -21.47 -2.86
N SER A 164 -10.74 -21.83 -3.79
CA SER A 164 -10.41 -21.99 -5.21
C SER A 164 -10.91 -20.80 -6.01
N TYR A 165 -10.15 -20.37 -7.00
CA TYR A 165 -10.44 -19.19 -7.81
C TYR A 165 -10.58 -19.57 -9.29
N THR A 166 -11.62 -19.03 -9.94
CA THR A 166 -11.77 -19.08 -11.39
C THR A 166 -11.54 -17.69 -11.94
N ASN A 167 -10.60 -17.55 -12.88
CA ASN A 167 -10.21 -16.29 -13.48
C ASN A 167 -10.76 -16.18 -14.91
N ASN A 168 -11.08 -14.95 -15.34
CA ASN A 168 -11.37 -14.68 -16.75
C ASN A 168 -10.08 -14.62 -17.58
N ALA A 169 -10.21 -14.46 -18.90
CA ALA A 169 -9.07 -14.40 -19.83
C ALA A 169 -8.11 -13.21 -19.60
N SER A 170 -8.50 -12.24 -18.77
CA SER A 170 -7.66 -11.10 -18.37
C SER A 170 -7.08 -11.25 -16.96
N GLY A 171 -7.30 -12.39 -16.30
CA GLY A 171 -6.76 -12.70 -14.98
C GLY A 171 -7.55 -12.18 -13.78
N PHE A 172 -8.73 -11.60 -14.01
CA PHE A 172 -9.60 -11.18 -12.91
C PHE A 172 -10.45 -12.34 -12.41
N VAL A 173 -10.55 -12.49 -11.09
CA VAL A 173 -11.38 -13.52 -10.44
C VAL A 173 -12.84 -13.30 -10.80
N THR A 174 -13.48 -14.27 -11.45
CA THR A 174 -14.94 -14.26 -11.70
C THR A 174 -15.71 -15.04 -10.64
N GLN A 175 -15.05 -15.97 -9.96
CA GLN A 175 -15.66 -16.73 -8.87
C GLN A 175 -14.59 -17.20 -7.88
N SER A 176 -14.91 -17.15 -6.59
CA SER A 176 -14.20 -17.89 -5.54
C SER A 176 -15.14 -18.89 -4.89
N THR A 177 -14.64 -20.06 -4.53
CA THR A 177 -15.38 -21.04 -3.71
C THR A 177 -14.51 -21.46 -2.54
N THR A 178 -15.01 -21.21 -1.33
CA THR A 178 -14.36 -21.57 -0.07
C THR A 178 -14.99 -22.83 0.51
N GLN A 179 -14.13 -23.72 1.00
CA GLN A 179 -14.49 -24.95 1.66
C GLN A 179 -13.82 -25.04 3.03
N ASP A 180 -14.56 -25.54 4.02
CA ASP A 180 -14.08 -25.80 5.37
C ASP A 180 -13.58 -27.24 5.49
N TRP A 181 -12.51 -27.44 6.26
CA TRP A 181 -11.96 -28.76 6.53
C TRP A 181 -12.76 -29.45 7.63
N LEU A 182 -13.42 -30.56 7.30
CA LEU A 182 -14.10 -31.42 8.26
C LEU A 182 -13.16 -32.53 8.74
N ALA A 183 -12.38 -32.25 9.79
CA ALA A 183 -11.36 -33.16 10.32
C ALA A 183 -11.89 -34.58 10.61
N GLY A 184 -13.12 -34.71 11.14
CA GLY A 184 -13.73 -36.00 11.47
C GLY A 184 -13.95 -36.93 10.27
N THR A 185 -14.02 -36.40 9.05
CA THR A 185 -14.17 -37.18 7.81
C THR A 185 -12.99 -37.00 6.86
N SER A 186 -12.01 -36.17 7.23
CA SER A 186 -10.87 -35.80 6.38
C SER A 186 -11.30 -35.34 4.98
N SER A 187 -12.32 -34.47 4.94
CA SER A 187 -12.90 -33.98 3.68
C SER A 187 -13.16 -32.48 3.72
N TRP A 188 -13.18 -31.86 2.54
CA TRP A 188 -13.55 -30.46 2.34
C TRP A 188 -15.05 -30.35 2.09
N VAL A 189 -15.71 -29.43 2.78
CA VAL A 189 -17.14 -29.15 2.64
C VAL A 189 -17.33 -27.71 2.22
N ASN A 190 -18.16 -27.47 1.21
CA ASN A 190 -18.50 -26.12 0.75
C ASN A 190 -19.00 -25.24 1.90
N SER A 191 -18.61 -23.97 1.88
CA SER A 191 -18.97 -22.99 2.91
C SER A 191 -19.49 -21.70 2.28
N LEU A 192 -18.68 -21.09 1.41
CA LEU A 192 -18.95 -19.80 0.77
C LEU A 192 -18.65 -19.85 -0.72
N ARG A 193 -19.39 -19.06 -1.50
CA ARG A 193 -19.10 -18.81 -2.91
C ARG A 193 -19.35 -17.35 -3.23
N ASP A 194 -18.38 -16.70 -3.86
CA ASP A 194 -18.54 -15.35 -4.39
C ASP A 194 -18.48 -15.38 -5.91
N THR A 195 -19.32 -14.55 -6.54
CA THR A 195 -19.28 -14.32 -7.99
C THR A 195 -19.15 -12.85 -8.30
N TYR A 196 -18.28 -12.51 -9.24
CA TYR A 196 -17.91 -11.14 -9.55
C TYR A 196 -18.31 -10.77 -10.99
N THR A 197 -18.89 -9.59 -11.15
CA THR A 197 -19.17 -9.00 -12.46
C THR A 197 -18.33 -7.77 -12.69
N TYR A 198 -18.06 -7.46 -13.95
CA TYR A 198 -17.15 -6.40 -14.37
C TYR A 198 -17.77 -5.53 -15.46
N ASN A 199 -17.44 -4.25 -15.47
CA ASN A 199 -17.73 -3.37 -16.61
C ASN A 199 -16.69 -3.55 -17.74
N GLY A 200 -16.89 -2.84 -18.86
CA GLY A 200 -15.97 -2.88 -20.00
C GLY A 200 -14.56 -2.31 -19.75
N ALA A 201 -14.34 -1.65 -18.60
CA ALA A 201 -13.04 -1.18 -18.14
C ALA A 201 -12.40 -2.13 -17.09
N ASN A 202 -12.98 -3.32 -16.89
CA ASN A 202 -12.55 -4.32 -15.90
C ASN A 202 -12.64 -3.87 -14.44
N HIS A 203 -13.48 -2.88 -14.12
CA HIS A 203 -13.79 -2.56 -12.73
C HIS A 203 -14.94 -3.46 -12.25
N VAL A 204 -14.83 -3.97 -11.02
CA VAL A 204 -15.87 -4.81 -10.40
C VAL A 204 -17.15 -4.00 -10.26
N THR A 205 -18.23 -4.44 -10.89
CA THR A 205 -19.56 -3.81 -10.79
C THR A 205 -20.41 -4.42 -9.69
N SER A 206 -20.27 -5.71 -9.43
CA SER A 206 -20.93 -6.37 -8.31
C SER A 206 -20.18 -7.60 -7.82
N SER A 207 -20.38 -7.95 -6.55
CA SER A 207 -20.06 -9.25 -5.97
C SER A 207 -21.29 -9.84 -5.29
N LEU A 208 -21.62 -11.08 -5.61
CA LEU A 208 -22.68 -11.84 -4.96
C LEU A 208 -22.06 -12.96 -4.14
N GLU A 209 -22.28 -12.91 -2.83
CA GLU A 209 -21.92 -13.94 -1.86
C GLU A 209 -23.10 -14.90 -1.65
N GLU A 210 -22.82 -16.19 -1.70
CA GLU A 210 -23.74 -17.28 -1.39
C GLU A 210 -23.16 -18.20 -0.32
N THR A 211 -24.00 -18.64 0.61
CA THR A 211 -23.65 -19.60 1.67
C THR A 211 -24.15 -21.00 1.32
N TRP A 212 -23.38 -22.02 1.69
CA TRP A 212 -23.78 -23.41 1.47
C TRP A 212 -24.66 -23.92 2.60
N THR A 213 -25.84 -24.47 2.27
CA THR A 213 -26.79 -25.02 3.25
C THR A 213 -26.60 -26.52 3.53
N GLY A 214 -25.56 -27.13 2.97
CA GLY A 214 -25.36 -28.58 2.95
C GLY A 214 -25.91 -29.26 1.69
N SER A 215 -26.80 -28.60 0.94
CA SER A 215 -27.40 -29.15 -0.29
C SER A 215 -27.55 -28.15 -1.43
N SER A 216 -27.56 -26.85 -1.14
CA SER A 216 -27.69 -25.79 -2.14
C SER A 216 -26.94 -24.54 -1.71
N TRP A 217 -26.59 -23.70 -2.68
CA TRP A 217 -26.12 -22.34 -2.44
C TRP A 217 -27.32 -21.42 -2.24
N VAL A 218 -27.25 -20.54 -1.24
CA VAL A 218 -28.27 -19.54 -0.94
C VAL A 218 -27.60 -18.18 -0.81
N ASN A 219 -28.16 -17.18 -1.50
CA ASN A 219 -27.72 -15.79 -1.41
C ASN A 219 -27.55 -15.33 0.04
N SER A 220 -26.50 -14.56 0.29
CA SER A 220 -26.13 -14.02 1.59
C SER A 220 -25.99 -12.50 1.53
N GLN A 221 -25.10 -12.02 0.67
CA GLN A 221 -24.78 -10.61 0.52
C GLN A 221 -24.62 -10.25 -0.96
N LEU A 222 -25.04 -9.05 -1.33
CA LEU A 222 -24.80 -8.46 -2.64
C LEU A 222 -24.16 -7.09 -2.45
N ASP A 223 -22.96 -6.93 -2.99
CA ASP A 223 -22.30 -5.62 -3.07
C ASP A 223 -22.33 -5.11 -4.51
N THR A 224 -22.57 -3.82 -4.67
CA THR A 224 -22.59 -3.13 -5.97
C THR A 224 -21.75 -1.87 -5.92
N ASN A 225 -21.01 -1.62 -6.99
CA ASN A 225 -20.07 -0.51 -7.10
C ASN A 225 -20.48 0.42 -8.24
N THR A 226 -20.49 1.73 -7.95
CA THR A 226 -20.75 2.79 -8.92
C THR A 226 -19.50 3.63 -9.12
N TYR A 227 -19.21 3.96 -10.37
CA TYR A 227 -18.04 4.71 -10.79
C TYR A 227 -18.45 6.01 -11.49
N ASP A 228 -17.60 7.03 -11.40
CA ASP A 228 -17.75 8.26 -12.19
C ASP A 228 -17.31 8.05 -13.66
N ALA A 229 -17.42 9.10 -14.48
CA ALA A 229 -17.04 9.08 -15.89
C ALA A 229 -15.53 8.86 -16.12
N SER A 230 -14.69 9.12 -15.12
CA SER A 230 -13.26 8.86 -15.14
C SER A 230 -12.91 7.45 -14.66
N GLY A 231 -13.91 6.66 -14.24
CA GLY A 231 -13.75 5.31 -13.74
C GLY A 231 -13.38 5.23 -12.25
N TYR A 232 -13.47 6.32 -11.49
CA TYR A 232 -13.18 6.29 -10.05
C TYR A 232 -14.40 5.82 -9.26
N LEU A 233 -14.18 4.96 -8.26
CA LEU A 233 -15.24 4.46 -7.38
C LEU A 233 -15.83 5.65 -6.60
N ILE A 234 -17.14 5.84 -6.67
CA ILE A 234 -17.85 6.92 -5.95
C ILE A 234 -18.85 6.38 -4.93
N ASN A 235 -19.33 5.15 -5.12
CA ASN A 235 -20.23 4.50 -4.17
C ASN A 235 -20.03 2.98 -4.18
N ALA A 236 -20.06 2.39 -2.99
CA ALA A 236 -20.23 0.96 -2.77
C ALA A 236 -21.47 0.75 -1.90
N LEU A 237 -22.39 -0.09 -2.34
CA LEU A 237 -23.62 -0.42 -1.63
C LEU A 237 -23.64 -1.91 -1.32
N SER A 238 -23.82 -2.24 -0.05
CA SER A 238 -24.01 -3.59 0.45
C SER A 238 -25.48 -3.83 0.80
N GLN A 239 -25.96 -5.01 0.44
CA GLN A 239 -27.30 -5.49 0.71
C GLN A 239 -27.26 -6.92 1.25
N GLU A 240 -28.11 -7.21 2.23
CA GLU A 240 -28.27 -8.55 2.82
C GLU A 240 -29.49 -9.25 2.23
N TRP A 241 -29.38 -10.56 2.03
CA TRP A 241 -30.46 -11.38 1.53
C TRP A 241 -31.47 -11.72 2.63
N ASN A 242 -32.72 -11.29 2.45
CA ASN A 242 -33.82 -11.72 3.30
C ASN A 242 -34.43 -13.00 2.73
N THR A 243 -34.10 -14.13 3.34
CA THR A 243 -34.60 -15.45 2.93
C THR A 243 -36.12 -15.61 3.06
N ALA A 244 -36.76 -14.94 4.02
CA ALA A 244 -38.20 -15.02 4.22
C ALA A 244 -38.99 -14.24 3.15
N GLY A 245 -38.45 -13.09 2.71
CA GLY A 245 -39.06 -12.24 1.68
C GLY A 245 -38.57 -12.51 0.26
N SER A 246 -37.49 -13.29 0.10
CA SER A 246 -36.77 -13.48 -1.17
C SER A 246 -36.40 -12.16 -1.84
N ASN A 247 -35.87 -11.22 -1.05
CA ASN A 247 -35.52 -9.88 -1.49
C ASN A 247 -34.25 -9.36 -0.80
N TRP A 248 -33.56 -8.44 -1.47
CA TRP A 248 -32.40 -7.74 -0.91
C TRP A 248 -32.84 -6.58 -0.02
N THR A 249 -32.16 -6.41 1.11
CA THR A 249 -32.36 -5.29 2.04
C THR A 249 -31.04 -4.56 2.19
N ASN A 250 -31.06 -3.23 2.07
CA ASN A 250 -29.87 -2.41 2.29
C ASN A 250 -29.26 -2.65 3.69
N SER A 251 -27.94 -2.68 3.77
CA SER A 251 -27.22 -2.83 5.04
C SER A 251 -26.25 -1.68 5.28
N LEU A 252 -25.34 -1.44 4.35
CA LEU A 252 -24.26 -0.46 4.44
C LEU A 252 -24.07 0.22 3.08
N GLN A 253 -23.80 1.52 3.08
CA GLN A 253 -23.24 2.19 1.90
C GLN A 253 -22.01 2.99 2.27
N GLN A 254 -21.10 3.10 1.32
CA GLN A 254 -19.91 3.92 1.40
C GLN A 254 -19.87 4.89 0.23
N MET A 255 -19.60 6.15 0.53
CA MET A 255 -19.48 7.23 -0.45
C MET A 255 -18.04 7.71 -0.48
N PHE A 256 -17.45 7.74 -1.67
CA PHE A 256 -16.04 8.04 -1.88
C PHE A 256 -15.89 9.41 -2.51
N THR A 257 -15.03 10.24 -1.92
CA THR A 257 -14.51 11.46 -2.57
C THR A 257 -13.08 11.19 -2.97
N ASN A 258 -12.76 11.38 -4.25
CA ASN A 258 -11.44 11.10 -4.81
C ASN A 258 -10.68 12.38 -5.13
N ASN A 259 -9.34 12.32 -5.08
CA ASN A 259 -8.50 13.36 -5.65
C ASN A 259 -8.42 13.25 -7.19
N ALA A 260 -7.69 14.19 -7.82
CA ALA A 260 -7.52 14.23 -9.27
C ALA A 260 -6.79 13.01 -9.87
N GLN A 261 -6.18 12.16 -9.03
CA GLN A 261 -5.54 10.91 -9.45
C GLN A 261 -6.43 9.68 -9.21
N GLY A 262 -7.67 9.87 -8.77
CA GLY A 262 -8.60 8.77 -8.49
C GLY A 262 -8.37 8.05 -7.16
N LYS A 263 -7.51 8.59 -6.28
CA LYS A 263 -7.32 8.02 -4.94
C LYS A 263 -8.38 8.57 -3.97
N PRO A 264 -8.99 7.73 -3.12
CA PRO A 264 -9.92 8.21 -2.09
C PRO A 264 -9.23 9.16 -1.12
N VAL A 265 -9.77 10.37 -0.95
CA VAL A 265 -9.37 11.32 0.10
C VAL A 265 -10.35 11.29 1.27
N GLN A 266 -11.59 10.88 1.02
CA GLN A 266 -12.60 10.69 2.07
C GLN A 266 -13.52 9.52 1.73
N VAL A 267 -13.89 8.75 2.74
CA VAL A 267 -14.95 7.75 2.69
C VAL A 267 -15.93 8.02 3.82
N ILE A 268 -17.21 8.18 3.49
CA ILE A 268 -18.31 8.26 4.48
C ILE A 268 -19.06 6.93 4.43
N SER A 269 -19.14 6.24 5.56
CA SER A 269 -19.92 5.02 5.72
C SER A 269 -21.25 5.33 6.40
N GLN A 270 -22.33 4.78 5.88
CA GLN A 270 -23.67 4.88 6.45
C GLN A 270 -24.33 3.51 6.56
N SER A 271 -25.01 3.25 7.67
CA SER A 271 -25.82 2.04 7.86
C SER A 271 -27.29 2.32 7.57
N TRP A 272 -28.00 1.30 7.11
CA TRP A 272 -29.43 1.38 6.88
C TRP A 272 -30.18 1.03 8.17
N ASN A 273 -31.07 1.92 8.63
CA ASN A 273 -31.88 1.68 9.83
C ASN A 273 -33.24 1.01 9.53
N GLY A 274 -33.49 0.63 8.27
CA GLY A 274 -34.78 0.13 7.78
C GLY A 274 -35.59 1.16 6.98
N THR A 275 -35.33 2.45 7.18
CA THR A 275 -36.09 3.55 6.54
C THR A 275 -35.23 4.68 5.98
N ALA A 276 -34.03 4.89 6.54
CA ALA A 276 -33.09 5.92 6.15
C ALA A 276 -31.65 5.46 6.39
N TRP A 277 -30.72 6.13 5.73
CA TRP A 277 -29.29 5.98 5.93
C TRP A 277 -28.82 6.84 7.11
N GLU A 278 -28.07 6.25 8.02
CA GLU A 278 -27.49 6.91 9.18
C GLU A 278 -25.97 6.88 9.08
N ASN A 279 -25.33 8.02 9.36
CA ASN A 279 -23.86 8.11 9.40
C ASN A 279 -23.29 7.16 10.47
N VAL A 280 -22.20 6.48 10.11
CA VAL A 280 -21.46 5.58 11.01
C VAL A 280 -20.05 6.10 11.22
N SER A 281 -19.30 6.25 10.13
CA SER A 281 -17.90 6.66 10.19
C SER A 281 -17.51 7.53 9.00
N ARG A 282 -16.47 8.33 9.20
CA ARG A 282 -15.79 9.09 8.17
C ARG A 282 -14.31 8.79 8.25
N ILE A 283 -13.74 8.40 7.13
CA ILE A 283 -12.30 8.13 6.99
C ILE A 283 -11.73 9.19 6.07
N THR A 284 -10.64 9.84 6.50
CA THR A 284 -9.91 10.83 5.70
C THR A 284 -8.48 10.35 5.47
N PHE A 285 -8.05 10.35 4.21
CA PHE A 285 -6.71 9.92 3.80
C PHE A 285 -5.85 11.13 3.47
N THR A 286 -4.66 11.19 4.05
CA THR A 286 -3.62 12.16 3.69
C THR A 286 -2.52 11.46 2.95
N TYR A 287 -2.09 12.05 1.84
CA TYR A 287 -1.04 11.51 0.98
C TYR A 287 0.20 12.39 1.03
N ALA A 288 1.36 11.77 0.90
CA ALA A 288 2.62 12.46 0.69
C ALA A 288 2.52 13.29 -0.60
N PRO A 289 2.99 14.54 -0.60
CA PRO A 289 3.03 15.32 -1.81
C PRO A 289 3.88 14.60 -2.85
N LEU A 290 3.49 14.72 -4.13
CA LEU A 290 4.34 14.33 -5.24
C LEU A 290 5.54 15.27 -5.30
N SER A 291 6.56 15.03 -4.47
CA SER A 291 7.83 15.71 -4.63
C SER A 291 8.62 14.97 -5.70
N VAL A 292 9.06 15.69 -6.74
CA VAL A 292 10.26 15.27 -7.45
C VAL A 292 11.37 15.33 -6.40
N THR A 293 11.99 14.22 -6.07
CA THR A 293 13.17 14.20 -5.19
C THR A 293 14.13 15.24 -5.76
N ASN A 294 14.25 16.39 -5.11
CA ASN A 294 15.30 17.33 -5.43
C ASN A 294 16.57 16.56 -5.12
N HIS A 295 17.19 15.95 -6.13
CA HIS A 295 18.59 15.60 -6.06
C HIS A 295 19.26 16.88 -5.57
N ASN A 296 19.86 16.81 -4.38
CA ASN A 296 20.66 17.90 -3.82
C ASN A 296 21.43 18.48 -5.00
N ARG A 297 21.09 19.71 -5.41
CA ARG A 297 21.84 20.36 -6.48
C ARG A 297 23.21 20.56 -5.89
N ASN A 298 24.14 19.66 -6.22
CA ASN A 298 25.54 19.89 -5.99
C ASN A 298 25.82 21.27 -6.57
N LEU A 299 26.18 22.22 -5.70
CA LEU A 299 26.33 23.65 -6.01
C LEU A 299 27.60 23.91 -6.86
N LEU A 300 27.90 23.00 -7.79
CA LEU A 300 28.89 23.21 -8.83
C LEU A 300 28.42 24.42 -9.65
N SER A 301 29.22 25.48 -9.64
CA SER A 301 28.91 26.70 -10.39
C SER A 301 30.15 27.20 -11.10
N VAL A 302 29.93 27.88 -12.22
CA VAL A 302 30.98 28.44 -13.07
C VAL A 302 30.70 29.92 -13.27
N ALA A 303 31.61 30.78 -12.83
CA ALA A 303 31.46 32.22 -12.90
C ALA A 303 32.80 32.92 -13.23
N PRO A 304 32.79 34.03 -14.00
CA PRO A 304 31.65 34.53 -14.74
C PRO A 304 31.26 33.58 -15.89
N ASN A 305 29.99 33.58 -16.27
CA ASN A 305 29.51 32.84 -17.43
C ASN A 305 28.35 33.63 -18.04
N PRO A 306 28.54 34.32 -19.18
CA PRO A 306 29.68 34.22 -20.11
C PRO A 306 31.01 34.83 -19.62
N ALA A 307 32.15 34.34 -20.12
CA ALA A 307 33.50 34.79 -19.78
C ALA A 307 34.40 35.00 -21.01
N SER A 308 35.43 35.84 -20.87
CA SER A 308 36.38 36.17 -21.95
C SER A 308 37.77 35.56 -21.75
N GLU A 309 38.29 35.56 -20.53
CA GLU A 309 39.67 35.14 -20.26
C GLU A 309 39.72 34.00 -19.26
N ASN A 310 39.02 34.13 -18.13
CA ASN A 310 39.08 33.17 -17.03
C ASN A 310 37.67 32.83 -16.53
N ILE A 311 37.54 31.62 -15.98
CA ILE A 311 36.39 31.21 -15.19
C ILE A 311 36.84 30.63 -13.85
N VAL A 312 35.94 30.71 -12.88
CA VAL A 312 36.06 30.08 -11.58
C VAL A 312 35.05 28.95 -11.50
N ILE A 313 35.54 27.73 -11.29
CA ILE A 313 34.71 26.58 -10.95
C ILE A 313 34.65 26.49 -9.42
N ARG A 314 33.47 26.68 -8.85
CA ARG A 314 33.21 26.46 -7.41
C ARG A 314 32.71 25.04 -7.23
N ARG A 315 33.43 24.22 -6.46
CA ARG A 315 33.20 22.77 -6.38
C ARG A 315 31.95 22.34 -5.61
N GLY A 316 31.38 23.20 -4.78
CA GLY A 316 30.33 22.80 -3.83
C GLY A 316 30.85 21.74 -2.84
N ASN A 317 30.13 20.63 -2.70
CA ASN A 317 30.51 19.51 -1.80
C ASN A 317 31.26 18.36 -2.51
N LEU A 318 31.84 18.61 -3.69
CA LEU A 318 32.62 17.58 -4.40
C LEU A 318 33.99 17.35 -3.74
N ASP A 319 34.51 16.12 -3.83
CA ASP A 319 35.82 15.75 -3.30
C ASP A 319 36.95 16.58 -3.90
N GLU A 320 38.00 16.81 -3.11
CA GLU A 320 39.24 17.41 -3.60
C GLU A 320 39.87 16.55 -4.68
N GLN A 321 40.51 17.17 -5.68
CA GLN A 321 41.11 16.49 -6.83
C GLN A 321 40.12 15.84 -7.82
N THR A 322 38.80 16.07 -7.69
CA THR A 322 37.84 15.69 -8.74
C THR A 322 38.24 16.34 -10.08
N PHE A 323 38.30 15.55 -11.16
CA PHE A 323 38.68 16.06 -12.48
C PHE A 323 37.52 16.81 -13.14
N TYR A 324 37.85 17.94 -13.79
CA TYR A 324 36.97 18.59 -14.75
C TYR A 324 37.51 18.43 -16.17
N THR A 325 36.60 18.41 -17.15
CA THR A 325 36.92 18.44 -18.58
C THR A 325 36.09 19.51 -19.27
N ILE A 326 36.74 20.39 -20.03
CA ILE A 326 36.05 21.29 -20.97
C ILE A 326 35.99 20.58 -22.33
N ILE A 327 34.79 20.39 -22.86
CA ILE A 327 34.54 19.80 -24.17
C ILE A 327 33.85 20.81 -25.09
N ASP A 328 34.08 20.69 -26.40
CA ASP A 328 33.25 21.36 -27.40
C ASP A 328 31.92 20.61 -27.62
N LEU A 329 31.00 21.20 -28.39
CA LEU A 329 29.68 20.61 -28.64
C LEU A 329 29.71 19.30 -29.44
N SER A 330 30.85 18.93 -30.04
CA SER A 330 31.03 17.62 -30.70
C SER A 330 31.44 16.52 -29.72
N GLY A 331 31.67 16.86 -28.44
CA GLY A 331 32.16 15.94 -27.42
C GLY A 331 33.68 15.84 -27.36
N ARG A 332 34.42 16.62 -28.16
CA ARG A 332 35.89 16.61 -28.16
C ARG A 332 36.43 17.34 -26.93
N SER A 333 37.32 16.67 -26.20
CA SER A 333 38.02 17.24 -25.06
C SER A 333 38.99 18.33 -25.50
N ILE A 334 38.83 19.53 -24.92
CA ILE A 334 39.67 20.70 -25.18
C ILE A 334 40.69 20.90 -24.06
N THR A 335 40.25 20.82 -22.80
CA THR A 335 41.12 21.04 -21.63
C THR A 335 40.66 20.17 -20.47
N LYS A 336 41.60 19.71 -19.63
CA LYS A 336 41.34 18.93 -18.43
C LYS A 336 42.16 19.47 -17.26
N GLY A 337 41.63 19.36 -16.06
CA GLY A 337 42.33 19.71 -14.83
C GLY A 337 41.64 19.10 -13.62
N SER A 338 42.19 19.34 -12.42
CA SER A 338 41.60 18.93 -11.15
C SER A 338 41.02 20.12 -10.39
N LEU A 339 39.96 19.87 -9.62
CA LEU A 339 39.37 20.87 -8.74
C LEU A 339 40.22 21.07 -7.47
N ASN A 340 40.33 22.33 -7.04
CA ASN A 340 41.01 22.78 -5.83
C ASN A 340 40.05 22.75 -4.64
N ALA A 341 40.56 23.03 -3.43
CA ALA A 341 39.81 22.94 -2.18
C ALA A 341 38.62 23.92 -2.04
N GLU A 342 38.48 24.98 -2.84
CA GLU A 342 37.28 25.83 -2.81
C GLU A 342 36.92 26.36 -4.20
N GLU A 343 37.87 27.04 -4.84
CA GLU A 343 37.72 27.65 -6.15
C GLU A 343 38.86 27.23 -7.09
N THR A 344 38.50 26.80 -8.30
CA THR A 344 39.46 26.49 -9.36
C THR A 344 39.38 27.55 -10.44
N ASN A 345 40.45 28.32 -10.58
CA ASN A 345 40.63 29.24 -11.71
C ASN A 345 41.05 28.46 -12.95
N VAL A 346 40.36 28.69 -14.06
CA VAL A 346 40.65 28.07 -15.36
C VAL A 346 40.80 29.17 -16.39
N ASP A 347 41.97 29.24 -17.01
CA ASP A 347 42.24 30.08 -18.17
C ASP A 347 41.55 29.48 -19.41
N ILE A 348 40.71 30.28 -20.06
CA ILE A 348 39.96 29.95 -21.26
C ILE A 348 40.29 30.90 -22.43
N ASN A 349 41.34 31.70 -22.32
CA ASN A 349 41.73 32.68 -23.32
C ASN A 349 42.08 32.02 -24.68
N SER A 350 42.58 30.79 -24.64
CA SER A 350 42.89 29.99 -25.83
C SER A 350 41.66 29.43 -26.56
N LEU A 351 40.46 29.53 -25.97
CA LEU A 351 39.22 29.07 -26.57
C LEU A 351 38.68 30.10 -27.57
N ALA A 352 38.18 29.64 -28.71
CA ALA A 352 37.45 30.51 -29.63
C ALA A 352 36.09 30.92 -29.02
N PRO A 353 35.53 32.10 -29.37
CA PRO A 353 34.18 32.47 -28.96
C PRO A 353 33.15 31.40 -29.34
N GLY A 354 32.30 30.98 -28.39
CA GLY A 354 31.37 29.89 -28.61
C GLY A 354 30.83 29.22 -27.34
N TYR A 355 30.11 28.12 -27.55
CA TYR A 355 29.54 27.29 -26.48
C TYR A 355 30.41 26.08 -26.21
N TYR A 356 30.65 25.82 -24.93
CA TYR A 356 31.39 24.68 -24.42
C TYR A 356 30.61 24.02 -23.29
N LEU A 357 30.98 22.79 -22.94
CA LEU A 357 30.46 22.10 -21.76
C LEU A 357 31.62 21.80 -20.82
N ILE A 358 31.38 21.96 -19.52
CA ILE A 358 32.30 21.59 -18.44
C ILE A 358 31.71 20.37 -17.76
N GLN A 359 32.41 19.24 -17.84
CA GLN A 359 32.02 17.99 -17.20
C GLN A 359 32.83 17.78 -15.92
N VAL A 360 32.15 17.46 -14.82
CA VAL A 360 32.74 17.14 -13.52
C VAL A 360 31.96 15.96 -12.93
N GLY A 361 32.57 14.78 -12.90
CA GLY A 361 31.87 13.54 -12.55
C GLY A 361 30.66 13.28 -13.47
N SER A 362 29.46 13.11 -12.89
CA SER A 362 28.19 12.98 -13.63
C SER A 362 27.52 14.33 -13.96
N THR A 363 28.09 15.46 -13.51
CA THR A 363 27.51 16.80 -13.70
C THR A 363 28.08 17.47 -14.93
N THR A 364 27.23 18.13 -15.72
CA THR A 364 27.64 18.93 -16.89
C THR A 364 27.10 20.35 -16.77
N LEU A 365 27.98 21.35 -16.94
CA LEU A 365 27.63 22.76 -16.96
C LEU A 365 27.91 23.37 -18.32
N LYS A 366 27.08 24.34 -18.72
CA LYS A 366 27.30 25.13 -19.94
C LYS A 366 28.35 26.22 -19.66
N LEU A 367 29.28 26.43 -20.57
CA LEU A 367 30.21 27.57 -20.61
C LEU A 367 29.98 28.37 -21.90
N ILE A 368 29.93 29.69 -21.77
CA ILE A 368 29.84 30.63 -22.89
C ILE A 368 31.13 31.46 -22.94
N LYS A 369 31.97 31.20 -23.94
CA LYS A 369 33.17 32.00 -24.24
C LYS A 369 32.76 33.17 -25.14
N LYS A 370 33.04 34.40 -24.67
CA LYS A 370 32.89 35.63 -25.46
C LYS A 370 34.06 35.83 -26.40
#